data_AF-A5HID8-F1
#
_entry.id   AF-A5HID8-F1
#
_cell.length_a   1.000
_cell.length_b   1.000
_cell.length_c   1.000
_cell.angle_alpha   90.00
_cell.angle_beta   90.00
_cell.angle_gamma   90.00
#
_symmetry.space_group_name_H-M   'P 1'
#
loop_
_entity.id
_entity.type
_entity.pdbx_description
1 polymer ?
#
loop_
_entity_poly.entity_id
_entity_poly.type
_entity_poly.pdbx_seq_one_letter_code
_entity_poly.pdbx_strand_id
1 'polypeptide(L)' 'PWDCQCTDILYLSGWVVQHSGIVREQWTGSSWSVNPDSAKCSGTNN' A
#
# COMPACT_ATOMS: atom_id res chain seq x y z
N PRO A 1 -2.30 9.01 4.62
CA PRO A 1 -0.91 8.62 4.95
C PRO A 1 -0.97 7.40 5.88
N TRP A 2 -0.36 6.27 5.54
CA TRP A 2 -0.42 5.06 6.37
C TRP A 2 0.56 5.17 7.53
N ASP A 3 0.06 5.06 8.77
CA ASP A 3 0.91 5.03 9.95
C ASP A 3 1.35 3.60 10.25
N CYS A 4 2.63 3.31 9.99
CA CYS A 4 3.21 1.99 10.22
C CYS A 4 3.81 1.80 11.63
N GLN A 5 3.70 2.81 12.49
CA GLN A 5 4.12 2.71 13.90
C GLN A 5 2.97 2.22 14.80
N CYS A 6 1.72 2.34 14.34
CA CYS A 6 0.54 1.83 15.04
C CYS A 6 0.33 0.32 14.80
N THR A 7 -0.06 -0.44 15.83
CA THR A 7 -0.38 -1.88 15.70
C THR A 7 -1.58 -2.17 14.79
N ASP A 8 -2.46 -1.19 14.61
CA ASP A 8 -3.62 -1.31 13.72
C ASP A 8 -3.18 -1.50 12.25
N ILE A 9 -1.95 -1.11 11.89
CA ILE A 9 -1.39 -1.33 10.55
C ILE A 9 -1.21 -2.82 10.23
N LEU A 10 -1.12 -3.69 11.24
CA LEU A 10 -0.81 -5.11 11.05
C LEU A 10 -1.87 -5.83 10.23
N TYR A 11 -3.13 -5.43 10.35
CA TYR A 11 -4.20 -5.96 9.51
C TYR A 11 -3.97 -5.59 8.03
N LEU A 12 -3.71 -4.31 7.76
CA LEU A 12 -3.52 -3.83 6.40
C LEU A 12 -2.24 -4.40 5.77
N SER A 13 -1.13 -4.43 6.52
CA SER A 13 0.14 -4.98 6.02
C SER A 13 0.01 -6.47 5.70
N GLY A 14 -0.64 -7.25 6.58
CA GLY A 14 -0.94 -8.66 6.32
C GLY A 14 -1.86 -8.85 5.11
N TRP A 15 -2.88 -8.02 4.96
CA TRP A 15 -3.80 -8.09 3.84
C TRP A 15 -3.12 -7.80 2.51
N VAL A 16 -2.29 -6.73 2.43
CA VAL A 16 -1.55 -6.36 1.22
C VAL A 16 -0.57 -7.46 0.80
N VAL A 17 0.09 -8.13 1.75
CA VAL A 17 0.96 -9.28 1.46
C VAL A 17 0.17 -10.44 0.86
N GLN A 18 -1.01 -10.75 1.43
CA GLN A 18 -1.86 -11.86 0.94
C GLN A 18 -2.56 -11.54 -0.39
N HIS A 19 -2.83 -10.27 -0.67
CA HIS A 19 -3.63 -9.82 -1.81
C HIS A 19 -2.83 -8.96 -2.80
N SER A 20 -1.50 -9.14 -2.85
CA SER A 20 -0.58 -8.30 -3.62
C SER A 20 -0.94 -8.19 -5.11
N GLY A 21 -1.52 -9.24 -5.69
CA GLY A 21 -1.94 -9.28 -7.10
C GLY A 21 -3.15 -8.40 -7.45
N ILE A 22 -3.85 -7.83 -6.46
CA ILE A 22 -5.01 -6.95 -6.69
C ILE A 22 -4.80 -5.51 -6.20
N VAL A 23 -3.71 -5.23 -5.48
CA VAL A 23 -3.38 -3.88 -5.03
C VAL A 23 -2.90 -3.05 -6.21
N ARG A 24 -3.47 -1.86 -6.41
CA ARG A 24 -3.19 -0.99 -7.55
C ARG A 24 -2.70 0.38 -7.11
N GLU A 25 -1.73 0.92 -7.85
CA GLU A 25 -1.28 2.30 -7.67
C GLU A 25 -2.35 3.32 -8.06
N GLN A 26 -2.19 4.59 -7.69
CA GLN A 26 -3.13 5.65 -8.05
C GLN A 26 -3.28 5.80 -9.59
N TRP A 27 -4.50 6.08 -10.05
CA TRP A 27 -4.77 6.38 -11.47
C TRP A 27 -3.95 7.55 -11.98
N THR A 28 -3.24 7.32 -13.07
CA THR A 28 -2.37 8.31 -13.72
C THR A 28 -3.02 8.98 -14.93
N GLY A 29 -4.31 8.76 -15.19
CA GLY A 29 -4.98 9.23 -16.41
C GLY A 29 -4.99 8.21 -17.56
N SER A 30 -4.16 7.16 -17.47
CA SER A 30 -3.95 6.21 -18.57
C SER A 30 -4.24 4.75 -18.20
N SER A 31 -3.87 4.31 -17.00
CA SER A 31 -4.16 2.96 -16.51
C SER A 31 -4.08 2.84 -14.98
N TRP A 32 -4.66 1.76 -14.45
CA TRP A 32 -4.42 1.29 -13.09
C TRP A 32 -3.47 0.08 -13.18
N SER A 33 -2.20 0.24 -12.80
CA SER A 33 -1.27 -0.89 -12.73
C SER A 33 -1.37 -1.58 -11.38
N VAL A 34 -1.24 -2.91 -11.37
CA VAL A 34 -1.06 -3.66 -10.12
C VAL A 34 0.32 -3.29 -9.55
N ASN A 35 0.33 -2.74 -8.35
CA ASN A 35 1.53 -2.27 -7.66
C ASN A 35 1.28 -2.31 -6.15
N PRO A 36 1.62 -3.43 -5.47
CA PRO A 36 1.44 -3.57 -4.03
C PRO A 36 2.29 -2.60 -3.20
N ASP A 37 3.44 -2.16 -3.72
CA ASP A 37 4.35 -1.21 -3.06
C ASP A 37 3.87 0.24 -3.11
N SER A 38 2.74 0.48 -3.78
CA SER A 38 2.06 1.78 -3.77
C SER A 38 1.49 2.13 -2.38
N ALA A 39 1.21 1.13 -1.53
CA ALA A 39 0.83 1.32 -0.14
C ALA A 39 2.07 1.67 0.70
N LYS A 40 2.32 2.98 0.89
CA LYS A 40 3.52 3.48 1.56
C LYS A 40 3.27 3.95 2.98
N CYS A 41 4.17 3.55 3.88
CA CYS A 41 4.27 4.12 5.21
C CYS A 41 4.62 5.61 5.15
N SER A 42 3.91 6.41 5.94
CA SER A 42 4.16 7.83 6.10
C SER A 42 5.43 8.05 6.91
N GLY A 43 6.28 8.98 6.47
CA GLY A 43 7.47 9.42 7.23
C GLY A 43 8.70 8.51 7.15
N THR A 44 8.64 7.36 6.48
CA THR A 44 9.79 6.46 6.29
C THR A 44 10.40 6.48 4.88
N ASN A 45 9.78 7.19 3.93
CA ASN A 45 10.28 7.38 2.56
C ASN A 45 10.88 8.79 2.40
N ASN A 46 12.05 9.01 3.02
CA ASN A 46 12.96 10.12 2.68
C ASN A 46 14.04 9.59 1.73
#